data_AF-A0A2G1ZH21-F1
#
_entry.id   AF-A0A2G1ZH21-F1
#
_cell.length_a   1.000
_cell.length_b   1.000
_cell.length_c   1.000
_cell.angle_alpha   90.00
_cell.angle_beta   90.00
_cell.angle_gamma   90.00
#
_symmetry.space_group_name_H-M   'P 1'
#
loop_
_entity.id
_entity.type
_entity.pdbx_description
1 polymer ?
#
loop_
_entity_poly.entity_id
_entity_poly.type
_entity_poly.pdbx_seq_one_letter_code
_entity_poly.pdbx_strand_id
1 'polypeptide(L)'
;MSRVCTVAAVSLLAAIGFPASLVAQEMISDTTARKQPLTTWGDQLEEFEYRYSDDDEELGGWDADAFYGSDDLKVRFLTSGEYEIEEQAYETLENQLLGQVPISKFFDAKAGVRFDTPEGPDRTYAVLGVAGLAPKGWSPLKPGCG
;
A
#
# COMPACT_ATOMS: atom_id res chain seq x y z
N MET A 1 -28.00 -1.24 -37.42
CA MET A 1 -28.11 0.22 -37.18
C MET A 1 -27.82 0.46 -35.71
N SER A 2 -26.94 1.41 -35.43
CA SER A 2 -26.45 1.90 -34.12
C SER A 2 -25.71 0.92 -33.19
N ARG A 3 -24.37 0.96 -33.31
CA ARG A 3 -23.40 0.54 -32.31
C ARG A 3 -23.10 1.75 -31.42
N VAL A 4 -23.52 1.76 -30.15
CA VAL A 4 -22.94 2.62 -29.11
C VAL A 4 -23.24 1.97 -27.75
N CYS A 5 -22.28 1.23 -27.18
CA CYS A 5 -22.19 1.06 -25.73
C CYS A 5 -20.88 1.74 -25.32
N THR A 6 -20.98 3.04 -25.11
CA THR A 6 -19.92 3.84 -24.49
C THR A 6 -19.94 3.50 -23.00
N VAL A 7 -19.11 2.54 -22.59
CA VAL A 7 -18.74 2.44 -21.18
C VAL A 7 -17.48 3.27 -21.04
N ALA A 8 -17.68 4.47 -20.48
CA ALA A 8 -16.59 5.36 -20.16
C ALA A 8 -15.66 4.65 -19.18
N ALA A 9 -14.43 4.35 -19.61
CA ALA A 9 -13.35 4.06 -18.69
C ALA A 9 -13.15 5.32 -17.85
N VAL A 10 -13.71 5.32 -16.64
CA VAL A 10 -13.43 6.34 -15.64
C VAL A 10 -12.02 6.02 -15.15
N SER A 11 -11.02 6.50 -15.89
CA SER A 11 -9.68 6.66 -15.36
C SER A 11 -9.78 7.69 -14.25
N LEU A 12 -10.00 7.22 -13.02
CA LEU A 12 -9.87 8.04 -11.84
C LEU A 12 -8.37 8.30 -11.67
N LEU A 13 -7.87 9.35 -12.33
CA LEU A 13 -6.64 10.00 -11.88
C LEU A 13 -6.94 10.50 -10.46
N ALA A 14 -6.62 9.67 -9.47
CA ALA A 14 -6.57 10.07 -8.08
C ALA A 14 -5.35 10.97 -7.90
N ALA A 15 -5.42 12.20 -8.43
CA ALA A 15 -4.54 13.28 -8.01
C ALA A 15 -4.97 13.72 -6.60
N ILE A 16 -4.75 12.86 -5.59
CA ILE A 16 -4.87 13.26 -4.19
C ILE A 16 -3.51 13.85 -3.80
N GLY A 17 -3.27 15.08 -4.27
CA GLY A 17 -2.45 15.99 -3.49
C GLY A 17 -3.19 16.23 -2.19
N PHE A 18 -2.79 15.56 -1.10
CA PHE A 18 -3.27 15.89 0.23
C PHE A 18 -2.93 17.37 0.50
N PRO A 19 -3.91 18.27 0.73
CA PRO A 19 -3.59 19.58 1.25
C PRO A 19 -3.08 19.38 2.67
N ALA A 20 -1.79 19.60 2.88
CA ALA A 20 -1.17 19.66 4.20
C ALA A 20 -1.85 20.76 5.03
N SER A 21 -2.86 20.40 5.80
CA SER A 21 -3.45 21.28 6.81
C SER A 21 -4.08 20.46 7.93
N LEU A 22 -3.22 19.81 8.72
CA LEU A 22 -3.50 19.51 10.11
C LEU A 22 -2.45 20.25 10.94
N VAL A 23 -2.85 21.34 11.56
CA VAL A 23 -1.99 22.18 12.39
C VAL A 23 -1.64 21.39 13.66
N ALA A 24 -0.45 20.81 13.71
CA ALA A 24 0.19 20.39 14.94
C ALA A 24 1.21 21.48 15.34
N GLN A 25 1.00 21.99 16.56
CA GLN A 25 1.70 23.05 17.29
C GLN A 25 3.16 23.36 16.88
N GLU A 26 3.42 24.66 16.74
CA GLU A 26 4.73 25.30 16.71
C GLU A 26 5.67 24.72 17.77
N MET A 27 6.69 23.97 17.36
CA MET A 27 7.92 23.81 18.12
C MET A 27 9.02 24.55 17.38
N ILE A 28 9.63 25.53 18.06
CA ILE A 28 10.80 26.27 17.57
C ILE A 28 11.94 25.27 17.40
N SER A 29 12.14 24.80 16.16
CA SER A 29 13.31 24.03 15.76
C SER A 29 14.24 24.94 14.98
N ASP A 30 15.53 24.85 15.28
CA ASP A 30 16.63 25.49 14.56
C ASP A 30 16.51 25.21 13.04
N THR A 31 16.04 26.21 12.28
CA THR A 31 15.75 26.12 10.84
C THR A 31 17.01 26.39 10.01
N THR A 32 18.16 25.81 10.38
CA THR A 32 19.24 25.71 9.41
C THR A 32 18.85 24.62 8.40
N ALA A 33 18.77 24.96 7.10
CA ALA A 33 18.29 24.09 6.00
C ALA A 33 18.96 22.69 5.88
N ARG A 34 19.99 22.40 6.68
CA ARG A 34 20.66 21.09 6.74
C ARG A 34 20.07 20.10 7.75
N LYS A 35 19.16 20.51 8.65
CA LYS A 35 18.68 19.66 9.77
C LYS A 35 17.18 19.33 9.74
N GLN A 36 16.41 19.85 8.80
CA GLN A 36 14.98 19.53 8.74
C GLN A 36 14.78 18.09 8.24
N PRO A 37 13.99 17.25 8.93
CA PRO A 37 13.64 15.94 8.42
C PRO A 37 12.89 16.12 7.12
N LEU A 38 13.44 15.61 6.02
CA LEU A 38 12.82 15.71 4.71
C LEU A 38 11.59 14.79 4.70
N THR A 39 10.39 15.37 4.68
CA THR A 39 9.17 14.61 4.47
C THR A 39 9.07 14.22 3.00
N THR A 40 8.93 12.92 2.76
CA THR A 40 8.80 12.31 1.45
C THR A 40 7.46 11.60 1.35
N TRP A 41 7.01 11.41 0.12
CA TRP A 41 5.81 10.66 -0.20
C TRP A 41 6.04 9.92 -1.51
N GLY A 42 5.23 8.90 -1.73
CA GLY A 42 5.23 8.15 -2.97
C GLY A 42 4.09 7.16 -2.99
N ASP A 43 3.79 6.69 -4.19
CA ASP A 43 2.81 5.67 -4.47
C ASP A 43 3.42 4.67 -5.47
N GLN A 44 2.97 3.44 -5.35
CA GLN A 44 3.34 2.32 -6.20
C GLN A 44 2.06 1.56 -6.55
N LEU A 45 1.96 1.17 -7.81
CA LEU A 45 0.94 0.28 -8.32
C LEU A 45 1.66 -0.89 -8.97
N GLU A 46 1.57 -2.04 -8.33
CA GLU A 46 2.26 -3.26 -8.69
C GLU A 46 1.47 -4.03 -9.74
N GLU A 47 0.15 -4.13 -9.52
CA GLU A 47 -0.73 -4.88 -10.39
C GLU A 47 -2.02 -4.10 -10.66
N PHE A 48 -2.44 -4.15 -11.92
CA PHE A 48 -3.75 -3.68 -12.36
C PHE A 48 -4.16 -4.51 -13.56
N GLU A 49 -5.04 -5.49 -13.33
CA GLU A 49 -5.53 -6.39 -14.37
C GLU A 49 -7.04 -6.21 -14.57
N TYR A 50 -7.45 -6.24 -15.83
CA TYR A 50 -8.85 -6.31 -16.24
C TYR A 50 -9.00 -7.44 -17.25
N ARG A 51 -9.76 -8.47 -16.89
CA ARG A 51 -10.04 -9.62 -17.75
C ARG A 51 -11.46 -9.52 -18.29
N TYR A 52 -11.57 -9.63 -19.60
CA TYR A 52 -12.83 -9.70 -20.34
C TYR A 52 -12.89 -11.04 -21.05
N SER A 53 -13.97 -11.80 -20.85
CA SER A 53 -14.24 -13.06 -21.53
C SER A 53 -15.62 -13.03 -22.18
N ASP A 54 -15.80 -13.71 -23.31
CA ASP A 54 -17.09 -13.80 -24.03
C ASP A 54 -18.10 -14.75 -23.33
N ASP A 55 -17.66 -15.46 -22.28
CA ASP A 55 -18.43 -16.42 -21.47
C ASP A 55 -18.72 -15.89 -20.05
N ASP A 56 -19.02 -14.58 -19.91
CA ASP A 56 -19.58 -13.93 -18.69
C ASP A 56 -18.65 -13.76 -17.46
N GLU A 57 -17.42 -14.31 -17.46
CA GLU A 57 -16.45 -14.10 -16.35
C GLU A 57 -15.60 -12.82 -16.52
N GLU A 58 -16.10 -11.68 -16.01
CA GLU A 58 -15.39 -10.39 -15.98
C GLU A 58 -14.78 -10.09 -14.59
N LEU A 59 -13.45 -9.98 -14.54
CA LEU A 59 -12.69 -9.84 -13.29
C LEU A 59 -11.73 -8.65 -13.36
N GLY A 60 -11.71 -7.82 -12.31
CA GLY A 60 -10.76 -6.73 -12.13
C GLY A 60 -9.92 -6.89 -10.86
N GLY A 61 -8.60 -6.78 -10.96
CA GLY A 61 -7.68 -6.92 -9.83
C GLY A 61 -6.72 -5.74 -9.70
N TRP A 62 -6.34 -5.38 -8.47
CA TRP A 62 -5.31 -4.36 -8.21
C TRP A 62 -4.48 -4.65 -6.95
N ASP A 63 -3.25 -4.11 -6.94
CA ASP A 63 -2.35 -4.07 -5.77
C ASP A 63 -1.56 -2.75 -5.78
N ALA A 64 -1.66 -1.98 -4.68
CA ALA A 64 -1.03 -0.68 -4.55
C ALA A 64 -0.51 -0.39 -3.13
N ASP A 65 0.58 0.38 -3.04
CA ASP A 65 1.20 0.87 -1.81
C ASP A 65 1.49 2.37 -1.91
N ALA A 66 0.94 3.15 -0.98
CA ALA A 66 1.27 4.57 -0.81
C ALA A 66 1.93 4.82 0.53
N PHE A 67 2.89 5.75 0.58
CA PHE A 67 3.52 6.18 1.82
C PHE A 67 3.66 7.70 1.93
N TYR A 68 3.69 8.16 3.18
CA TYR A 68 3.95 9.55 3.55
C TYR A 68 4.73 9.61 4.87
N GLY A 69 5.86 10.32 4.90
CA GLY A 69 6.62 10.53 6.13
C GLY A 69 8.09 10.86 5.91
N SER A 70 8.85 10.90 7.01
CA SER A 70 10.28 11.17 7.01
C SER A 70 11.10 9.88 7.04
N ASP A 71 12.42 10.02 7.14
CA ASP A 71 13.31 8.87 7.36
C ASP A 71 13.09 8.19 8.72
N ASP A 72 12.53 8.88 9.71
CA ASP A 72 12.31 8.33 11.07
C ASP A 72 10.96 7.62 11.24
N LEU A 73 9.96 8.03 10.47
CA LEU A 73 8.61 7.47 10.53
C LEU A 73 7.89 7.67 9.20
N LYS A 74 7.36 6.57 8.66
CA LYS A 74 6.51 6.56 7.47
C LYS A 74 5.16 5.97 7.81
N VAL A 75 4.09 6.65 7.42
CA VAL A 75 2.75 6.07 7.36
C VAL A 75 2.59 5.45 5.98
N ARG A 76 2.07 4.23 5.91
CA ARG A 76 1.80 3.51 4.66
C ARG A 76 0.35 3.07 4.61
N PHE A 77 -0.23 3.17 3.42
CA PHE A 77 -1.54 2.65 3.09
C PHE A 77 -1.37 1.65 1.96
N LEU A 78 -1.76 0.40 2.21
CA LEU A 78 -1.70 -0.67 1.21
C LEU A 78 -3.13 -1.09 0.90
N THR A 79 -3.41 -1.32 -0.38
CA THR A 79 -4.71 -1.80 -0.84
C THR A 79 -4.53 -2.84 -1.91
N SER A 80 -5.24 -3.95 -1.77
CA SER A 80 -5.33 -5.00 -2.77
C SER A 80 -6.78 -5.44 -2.87
N GLY A 81 -7.22 -5.73 -4.08
CA GLY A 81 -8.58 -6.22 -4.26
C GLY A 81 -8.81 -6.88 -5.59
N GLU A 82 -9.81 -7.75 -5.58
CA GLU A 82 -10.35 -8.47 -6.72
C GLU A 82 -11.86 -8.20 -6.73
N TYR A 83 -12.36 -7.74 -7.87
CA TYR A 83 -13.74 -7.35 -8.07
C TYR A 83 -14.33 -8.15 -9.22
N GLU A 84 -15.42 -8.86 -8.93
CA GLU A 84 -16.21 -9.55 -9.93
C GLU A 84 -17.29 -8.61 -10.45
N ILE A 85 -17.23 -8.33 -11.75
CA ILE A 85 -18.11 -7.32 -12.36
C ILE A 85 -19.52 -7.87 -12.53
N GLU A 86 -19.65 -9.16 -12.79
CA GLU A 86 -20.94 -9.80 -13.01
C GLU A 86 -21.72 -10.00 -11.69
N GLU A 87 -21.06 -10.52 -10.65
CA GLU A 87 -21.66 -10.67 -9.31
C GLU A 87 -21.78 -9.31 -8.56
N GLN A 88 -21.18 -8.24 -9.11
CA GLN A 88 -21.15 -6.90 -8.53
C GLN A 88 -20.63 -6.89 -7.09
N ALA A 89 -19.61 -7.71 -6.83
CA ALA A 89 -19.10 -7.97 -5.51
C ALA A 89 -17.57 -8.01 -5.48
N TYR A 90 -17.01 -7.72 -4.32
CA TYR A 90 -15.59 -7.89 -4.07
C TYR A 90 -15.37 -9.32 -3.57
N GLU A 91 -14.71 -10.14 -4.37
CA GLU A 91 -14.21 -11.45 -3.91
C GLU A 91 -13.22 -11.23 -2.77
N THR A 92 -12.28 -10.29 -2.97
CA THR A 92 -11.29 -9.90 -1.98
C THR A 92 -11.15 -8.37 -1.96
N LEU A 93 -11.14 -7.78 -0.77
CA LEU A 93 -10.75 -6.39 -0.58
C LEU A 93 -9.96 -6.27 0.73
N GLU A 94 -8.67 -5.99 0.62
CA GLU A 94 -7.76 -5.82 1.75
C GLU A 94 -7.22 -4.40 1.79
N ASN A 95 -7.33 -3.75 2.95
CA ASN A 95 -6.77 -2.42 3.18
C ASN A 95 -5.95 -2.43 4.47
N GLN A 96 -4.69 -2.02 4.40
CA GLN A 96 -3.82 -1.89 5.56
C GLN A 96 -3.39 -0.44 5.78
N LEU A 97 -3.46 0.01 7.04
CA LEU A 97 -2.87 1.27 7.47
C LEU A 97 -1.77 0.97 8.48
N LEU A 98 -0.53 1.28 8.11
CA LEU A 98 0.67 0.90 8.84
C LEU A 98 1.53 2.12 9.19
N GLY A 99 2.11 2.14 10.39
CA GLY A 99 3.27 2.95 10.72
C GLY A 99 4.54 2.11 10.57
N GLN A 100 5.56 2.65 9.92
CA GLN A 100 6.86 2.04 9.69
C GLN A 100 7.96 2.91 10.26
N VAL A 101 8.84 2.33 11.08
CA VAL A 101 10.00 3.00 11.69
C VAL A 101 11.27 2.20 11.44
N PRO A 102 12.40 2.84 11.09
CA PRO A 102 13.67 2.15 10.99
C PRO A 102 14.16 1.76 12.39
N ILE A 103 14.35 0.47 12.62
CA ILE A 103 14.95 -0.04 13.87
C ILE A 103 16.46 -0.24 13.73
N SER A 104 16.96 -0.32 12.49
CA SER A 104 18.38 -0.37 12.17
C SER A 104 18.63 0.15 10.75
N LYS A 105 19.90 0.21 10.34
CA LYS A 105 20.27 0.57 8.96
C LYS A 105 19.66 -0.33 7.88
N PHE A 106 19.28 -1.56 8.21
CA PHE A 106 18.83 -2.55 7.24
C PHE A 106 17.41 -3.08 7.49
N PHE A 107 16.81 -2.75 8.64
CA PHE A 107 15.53 -3.30 9.08
C PHE A 107 14.60 -2.19 9.55
N ASP A 108 13.35 -2.32 9.14
CA ASP A 108 12.23 -1.51 9.55
C ASP A 108 11.24 -2.36 10.34
N ALA A 109 10.71 -1.81 11.44
CA ALA A 109 9.56 -2.36 12.11
C ALA A 109 8.29 -1.69 11.59
N LYS A 110 7.22 -2.45 11.46
CA LYS A 110 5.90 -1.96 11.05
C LYS A 110 4.81 -2.44 11.99
N ALA A 111 3.83 -1.59 12.24
CA ALA A 111 2.68 -1.88 13.07
C ALA A 111 1.44 -1.15 12.54
N GLY A 112 0.26 -1.75 12.67
CA GLY A 112 -0.96 -1.09 12.24
C GLY A 112 -2.19 -1.98 12.26
N VAL A 113 -3.13 -1.66 11.39
CA VAL A 113 -4.41 -2.36 11.27
C VAL A 113 -4.65 -2.76 9.82
N ARG A 114 -5.31 -3.90 9.66
CA ARG A 114 -5.76 -4.44 8.39
C ARG A 114 -7.26 -4.68 8.44
N PHE A 115 -7.95 -4.29 7.38
CA PHE A 115 -9.38 -4.47 7.18
C PHE A 115 -9.57 -5.33 5.93
N ASP A 116 -10.27 -6.45 6.09
CA ASP A 116 -10.64 -7.34 5.00
C ASP A 116 -12.16 -7.30 4.84
N THR A 117 -12.61 -6.99 3.63
CA THR A 117 -14.02 -6.99 3.21
C THR A 117 -14.19 -7.96 2.04
N PRO A 118 -14.05 -9.28 2.28
CA PRO A 118 -14.41 -10.29 1.28
C PRO A 118 -15.94 -10.45 1.23
N GLU A 119 -16.43 -11.27 0.30
CA GLU A 119 -17.80 -11.77 0.36
C GLU A 119 -18.06 -12.53 1.67
N GLY A 120 -18.64 -11.86 2.67
CA GLY A 120 -18.89 -12.42 3.99
C GLY A 120 -18.66 -11.43 5.14
N PRO A 121 -18.40 -11.93 6.36
CA PRO A 121 -18.19 -11.07 7.52
C PRO A 121 -16.87 -10.30 7.40
N ASP A 122 -16.94 -8.98 7.55
CA ASP A 122 -15.78 -8.11 7.67
C ASP A 122 -14.85 -8.56 8.79
N ARG A 123 -13.54 -8.50 8.54
CA ARG A 123 -12.53 -8.87 9.53
C ARG A 123 -11.54 -7.73 9.72
N THR A 124 -11.16 -7.52 10.97
CA THR A 124 -10.15 -6.53 11.34
C THR A 124 -9.03 -7.20 12.13
N TYR A 125 -7.79 -6.93 11.73
CA TYR A 125 -6.60 -7.53 12.29
C TYR A 125 -5.61 -6.45 12.75
N ALA A 126 -4.89 -6.74 13.82
CA ALA A 126 -3.68 -6.01 14.16
C ALA A 126 -2.50 -6.56 13.36
N VAL A 127 -1.67 -5.68 12.82
CA VAL A 127 -0.49 -6.03 12.04
C VAL A 127 0.76 -5.64 12.82
N LEU A 128 1.73 -6.55 12.91
CA LEU A 128 3.07 -6.32 13.45
C LEU A 128 4.07 -7.06 12.56
N GLY A 129 5.18 -6.42 12.21
CA GLY A 129 6.19 -7.06 11.37
C GLY A 129 7.53 -6.35 11.41
N VAL A 130 8.57 -7.07 10.98
CA VAL A 130 9.91 -6.52 10.72
C VAL A 130 10.30 -6.93 9.31
N ALA A 131 10.72 -5.98 8.49
CA ALA A 131 11.15 -6.20 7.12
C ALA A 131 12.52 -5.54 6.90
N GLY A 132 13.38 -6.16 6.10
CA GLY A 132 14.71 -5.60 5.89
C GLY A 132 15.59 -6.46 5.01
N LEU A 133 16.68 -5.85 4.56
CA LEU A 133 17.71 -6.55 3.82
C LEU A 133 18.66 -7.23 4.80
N ALA A 134 19.08 -8.43 4.49
CA ALA A 134 20.01 -9.12 5.35
C ALA A 134 21.46 -8.63 5.09
N PRO A 135 22.26 -8.34 6.14
CA PRO A 135 23.58 -7.73 5.99
C PRO A 135 24.54 -8.57 5.14
N LYS A 136 25.44 -7.93 4.38
CA LYS A 136 26.55 -8.61 3.68
C LYS A 136 27.39 -9.41 4.68
N GLY A 137 27.13 -10.72 4.79
CA GLY A 137 27.75 -11.60 5.77
C GLY A 137 26.81 -12.66 6.34
N TRP A 138 25.49 -12.46 6.23
CA TRP A 138 24.54 -13.53 6.46
C TRP A 138 24.61 -14.49 5.26
N SER A 139 25.09 -15.70 5.48
CA SER A 139 24.87 -16.83 4.60
C SER A 139 24.34 -17.91 5.52
N PRO A 140 23.19 -18.54 5.23
CA PRO A 140 22.84 -19.77 5.90
C PRO A 140 23.99 -20.74 5.64
N LEU A 141 24.76 -21.04 6.69
CA LEU A 141 25.86 -21.99 6.62
C LEU A 141 25.35 -23.23 5.89
N LYS A 142 25.96 -23.54 4.73
CA LYS A 142 25.67 -24.81 4.07
C LYS A 142 25.90 -25.92 5.11
N PRO A 143 24.94 -26.83 5.34
CA PRO A 143 25.22 -27.99 6.15
C PRO A 143 26.36 -28.75 5.46
N GLY A 144 27.50 -28.82 6.12
CA GLY A 144 28.60 -29.66 5.68
C GLY A 144 28.14 -31.11 5.76
N CYS A 145 28.01 -31.76 4.61
CA CYS A 145 27.96 -33.22 4.56
C CYS A 145 29.34 -33.73 4.98
N GLY A 146 29.42 -34.30 6.18
CA GLY A 146 30.51 -35.17 6.62
C GLY A 146 30.23 -36.62 6.27
#